data_AF-A0A1J4WQL9-F1
#
_entry.id   AF-A0A1J4WQL9-F1
#
_cell.length_a   1.000
_cell.length_b   1.000
_cell.length_c   1.000
_cell.angle_alpha   90.00
_cell.angle_beta   90.00
_cell.angle_gamma   90.00
#
_symmetry.space_group_name_H-M   'P 1'
#
loop_
_entity.id
_entity.type
_entity.pdbx_description
1 polymer ?
#
loop_
_entity_poly.entity_id
_entity_poly.type
_entity_poly.pdbx_seq_one_letter_code
_entity_poly.pdbx_strand_id
1 'polypeptide(L)'
;MQSKRFQKRTEDFICGHCGARTKGQGYTDHCPKCLWSRHVDINPGDRQSDCGGLMEPVGAEAKDGGYVIHYRCLKCGFKHRVKAASDDNLDEMLKIINQPIE
;
A
#
# COMPACT_ATOMS: atom_id res chain seq x y z
N MET A 1 -7.66 -1.86 24.49
CA MET A 1 -6.89 -1.35 23.33
C MET A 1 -6.33 -2.56 22.60
N GLN A 2 -6.91 -2.97 21.47
CA GLN A 2 -6.33 -4.08 20.70
C GLN A 2 -5.02 -3.60 20.08
N SER A 3 -3.91 -4.23 20.44
CA SER A 3 -2.62 -3.95 19.83
C SER A 3 -2.73 -4.33 18.35
N LYS A 4 -2.46 -3.37 17.45
CA LYS A 4 -2.34 -3.64 16.01
C LYS A 4 -1.15 -4.57 15.81
N ARG A 5 -1.40 -5.88 15.87
CA ARG A 5 -0.38 -6.90 15.63
C ARG A 5 -0.32 -7.17 14.14
N PHE A 6 0.76 -6.73 13.54
CA PHE A 6 1.11 -7.15 12.19
C PHE A 6 1.19 -8.67 12.11
N GLN A 7 0.57 -9.25 11.09
CA GLN A 7 0.66 -10.67 10.75
C GLN A 7 1.45 -10.82 9.46
N LYS A 8 2.61 -11.48 9.52
CA LYS A 8 3.41 -11.72 8.31
C LYS A 8 2.70 -12.74 7.41
N ARG A 9 2.42 -12.36 6.17
CA ARG A 9 1.82 -13.25 5.15
C ARG A 9 2.57 -13.17 3.83
N THR A 10 3.32 -14.22 3.53
CA THR A 10 4.02 -14.35 2.23
C THR A 10 3.01 -14.86 1.21
N GLU A 11 2.61 -13.99 0.28
CA GLU A 11 1.64 -14.33 -0.76
C GLU A 11 1.97 -13.59 -2.05
N ASP A 12 1.74 -14.25 -3.18
CA ASP A 12 1.80 -13.63 -4.50
C ASP A 12 0.43 -13.07 -4.85
N PHE A 13 0.38 -11.99 -5.61
CA PHE A 13 -0.88 -11.43 -6.09
C PHE A 13 -0.75 -10.82 -7.49
N ILE A 14 -1.90 -10.67 -8.15
CA ILE A 14 -2.03 -9.89 -9.37
C ILE A 14 -2.56 -8.51 -8.98
N CYS A 15 -1.84 -7.46 -9.37
CA CYS A 15 -2.26 -6.09 -9.10
C CYS A 15 -3.60 -5.80 -9.79
N GLY A 16 -4.61 -5.39 -9.01
CA GLY A 16 -5.92 -5.06 -9.56
C GLY A 16 -5.97 -3.74 -10.33
N HIS A 17 -4.90 -2.93 -10.33
CA HIS A 17 -4.79 -1.71 -11.11
C HIS A 17 -4.03 -1.92 -12.43
N CYS A 18 -2.79 -2.40 -12.38
CA CYS A 18 -1.94 -2.53 -13.59
C CYS A 18 -1.82 -3.97 -14.14
N GLY A 19 -2.38 -4.97 -13.46
CA GLY A 19 -2.32 -6.38 -13.88
C GLY A 19 -0.96 -7.07 -13.65
N ALA A 20 0.04 -6.37 -13.11
CA ALA A 20 1.34 -6.97 -12.83
C ALA A 20 1.26 -8.07 -11.76
N ARG A 21 1.98 -9.18 -11.97
CA ARG A 21 2.19 -10.21 -10.95
C ARG A 21 3.27 -9.75 -9.98
N THR A 22 2.95 -9.71 -8.70
CA THR A 22 3.85 -9.34 -7.61
C THR A 22 4.15 -10.57 -6.77
N LYS A 23 5.44 -10.80 -6.48
CA LYS A 23 5.89 -11.83 -5.54
C LYS A 23 6.03 -11.21 -4.16
N GLY A 24 5.14 -11.54 -3.23
CA GLY A 24 5.17 -10.94 -1.90
C GLY A 24 6.16 -11.65 -0.97
N GLN A 25 6.77 -10.90 -0.06
CA GLN A 25 7.78 -11.42 0.89
C GLN A 25 7.29 -11.45 2.35
N GLY A 26 6.01 -11.22 2.57
CA GLY A 26 5.44 -11.09 3.92
C GLY A 26 5.13 -9.67 4.35
N TYR A 27 5.74 -8.69 3.69
CA TYR A 27 5.63 -7.26 3.99
C TYR A 27 5.09 -6.43 2.81
N THR A 28 4.79 -7.09 1.71
CA THR A 28 4.32 -6.48 0.47
C THR A 28 2.82 -6.25 0.56
N ASP A 29 2.39 -5.00 0.65
CA ASP A 29 0.98 -4.61 0.75
C ASP A 29 0.48 -3.80 -0.46
N HIS A 30 1.38 -3.47 -1.39
CA HIS A 30 1.07 -2.77 -2.61
C HIS A 30 1.92 -3.29 -3.78
N CYS A 31 1.53 -2.95 -5.00
CA CYS A 31 2.27 -3.35 -6.18
C CYS A 31 3.53 -2.49 -6.32
N PRO A 32 4.76 -3.06 -6.31
CA PRO A 32 5.97 -2.26 -6.42
C PRO A 32 6.07 -1.52 -7.77
N LYS A 33 5.37 -1.99 -8.82
CA LYS A 33 5.42 -1.35 -10.14
C LYS A 33 4.59 -0.08 -10.28
N CYS A 34 3.45 0.01 -9.60
CA CYS A 34 2.50 1.12 -9.76
C CYS A 34 2.03 1.73 -8.43
N LEU A 35 2.50 1.19 -7.31
CA LEU A 35 2.17 1.59 -5.95
C LEU A 35 0.73 1.32 -5.52
N TRP A 36 -0.19 0.93 -6.39
CA TRP A 36 -1.56 0.62 -5.98
C TRP A 36 -1.66 -0.57 -5.03
N SER A 37 -2.50 -0.42 -4.01
CA SER A 37 -2.79 -1.41 -2.98
C SER A 37 -4.25 -1.90 -3.06
N ARG A 38 -4.64 -2.80 -2.15
CA ARG A 38 -6.01 -3.29 -1.99
C ARG A 38 -6.39 -3.31 -0.52
N HIS A 39 -7.57 -2.81 -0.20
CA HIS A 39 -8.08 -2.79 1.17
C HIS A 39 -8.62 -4.17 1.54
N VAL A 40 -7.75 -5.01 2.08
CA VAL A 40 -8.06 -6.37 2.55
C VAL A 40 -7.79 -6.57 4.03
N ASP A 41 -7.16 -5.60 4.70
CA ASP A 41 -6.75 -5.69 6.10
C ASP A 41 -7.59 -4.80 7.02
N ILE A 42 -7.97 -5.31 8.20
CA ILE A 42 -8.41 -4.48 9.34
C ILE A 42 -7.17 -4.09 10.16
N ASN A 43 -6.30 -5.06 10.40
CA ASN A 43 -4.95 -4.91 10.93
C ASN A 43 -3.93 -5.41 9.89
N PRO A 44 -2.72 -4.82 9.83
CA PRO A 44 -1.73 -5.17 8.81
C PRO A 44 -1.50 -6.69 8.67
N GLY A 45 -1.79 -7.22 7.48
CA GLY A 45 -1.63 -8.62 7.12
C GLY A 45 -2.68 -9.60 7.66
N ASP A 46 -3.77 -9.15 8.30
CA ASP A 46 -4.81 -10.05 8.80
C ASP A 46 -5.77 -10.57 7.73
N ARG A 47 -5.89 -9.86 6.60
CA ARG A 47 -6.82 -10.15 5.51
C ARG A 47 -8.29 -10.22 5.95
N GLN A 48 -8.67 -9.48 7.00
CA GLN A 48 -10.02 -9.53 7.59
C GLN A 48 -10.99 -8.44 7.09
N SER A 49 -10.56 -7.54 6.19
CA SER A 49 -11.44 -6.50 5.65
C SER A 49 -12.24 -7.02 4.47
N ASP A 50 -13.57 -7.01 4.62
CA ASP A 50 -14.52 -7.34 3.55
C ASP A 50 -14.64 -6.25 2.47
N CYS A 51 -13.86 -5.17 2.58
CA CYS A 51 -13.92 -4.07 1.62
C CYS A 51 -13.48 -4.53 0.22
N GLY A 52 -12.26 -5.07 0.11
CA GLY A 52 -11.67 -5.54 -1.14
C GLY A 52 -11.45 -4.44 -2.21
N GLY A 53 -11.66 -3.17 -1.87
CA GLY A 53 -11.53 -2.05 -2.81
C GLY A 53 -10.08 -1.72 -3.14
N LEU A 54 -9.83 -1.19 -4.34
CA LEU A 54 -8.51 -0.66 -4.71
C LEU A 54 -8.15 0.55 -3.82
N MET A 55 -6.87 0.63 -3.46
CA MET A 55 -6.32 1.74 -2.70
C MET A 55 -5.37 2.53 -3.60
N GLU A 56 -5.77 3.76 -3.90
CA GLU A 56 -5.02 4.71 -4.71
C GLU A 56 -3.89 5.31 -3.86
N PRO A 57 -2.65 5.38 -4.38
CA PRO A 57 -1.58 6.15 -3.77
C PRO A 57 -1.85 7.65 -4.01
N VAL A 58 -2.33 8.35 -2.98
CA VAL A 58 -2.77 9.75 -3.08
C VAL A 58 -1.65 10.75 -2.81
N GLY A 59 -0.51 10.30 -2.28
CA GLY A 59 0.64 11.15 -2.03
C GLY A 59 1.82 10.35 -1.49
N ALA A 60 3.01 10.92 -1.49
CA ALA A 60 4.16 10.39 -0.78
C ALA A 60 4.94 11.52 -0.10
N GLU A 61 5.63 11.24 1.01
CA GLU A 61 6.50 12.19 1.69
C GLU A 61 7.90 11.58 1.90
N ALA A 62 8.94 12.39 1.73
CA ALA A 62 10.30 11.99 2.12
C ALA A 62 10.46 12.12 3.64
N LYS A 63 10.78 11.01 4.32
CA LYS A 63 10.84 10.95 5.79
C LYS A 63 11.88 9.96 6.27
N ASP A 64 12.70 10.38 7.25
CA ASP A 64 13.72 9.55 7.91
C ASP A 64 14.66 8.81 6.94
N GLY A 65 15.03 9.45 5.82
CA GLY A 65 15.90 8.85 4.80
C GLY A 65 15.22 7.82 3.88
N GLY A 66 13.89 7.71 3.94
CA GLY A 66 13.08 6.93 3.01
C GLY A 66 11.84 7.70 2.57
N TYR A 67 10.84 6.97 2.07
CA TYR A 67 9.56 7.54 1.67
C TYR A 67 8.41 6.88 2.42
N VAL A 68 7.36 7.65 2.67
CA VAL A 68 6.08 7.17 3.20
C VAL A 68 5.02 7.45 2.16
N ILE A 69 4.31 6.41 1.71
CA ILE A 69 3.24 6.50 0.73
C ILE A 69 1.90 6.55 1.46
N HIS A 70 1.03 7.47 1.04
CA HIS A 70 -0.30 7.66 1.57
C HIS A 70 -1.33 7.06 0.61
N TYR A 71 -2.27 6.32 1.17
CA TYR A 71 -3.27 5.58 0.43
C TYR A 71 -4.68 5.98 0.81
N ARG A 72 -5.59 5.95 -0.17
CA ARG A 72 -7.03 6.10 0.03
C ARG A 72 -7.77 4.97 -0.67
N CYS A 73 -8.64 4.26 0.05
CA CYS A 73 -9.51 3.26 -0.54
C CYS A 73 -10.59 3.93 -1.38
N LEU A 74 -10.68 3.57 -2.66
CA LEU A 74 -11.70 4.11 -3.57
C LEU A 74 -13.12 3.64 -3.24
N LYS A 75 -13.27 2.54 -2.49
CA LYS A 75 -14.58 1.97 -2.15
C LYS A 75 -15.18 2.54 -0.86
N CYS A 76 -14.37 2.70 0.19
CA CYS A 76 -14.87 3.13 1.50
C CYS A 76 -14.18 4.39 2.05
N GLY A 77 -13.22 4.98 1.34
CA GLY A 77 -12.51 6.18 1.77
C GLY A 77 -11.47 5.97 2.88
N PHE A 78 -11.27 4.74 3.37
CA PHE A 78 -10.27 4.44 4.39
C PHE A 78 -8.88 4.91 3.97
N LYS A 79 -8.18 5.59 4.88
CA LYS A 79 -6.83 6.12 4.66
C LYS A 79 -5.79 5.29 5.40
N HIS A 80 -4.68 5.01 4.73
CA HIS A 80 -3.56 4.25 5.28
C HIS A 80 -2.24 4.85 4.83
N ARG A 81 -1.14 4.54 5.53
CA ARG A 81 0.20 4.94 5.11
C ARG A 81 1.19 3.81 5.35
N VAL A 82 2.12 3.65 4.41
CA VAL A 82 3.11 2.57 4.39
C VAL A 82 4.47 3.17 4.09
N LYS A 83 5.53 2.63 4.70
CA LYS A 83 6.90 2.97 4.28
C LYS A 83 7.20 2.29 2.95
N ALA A 84 7.74 3.04 1.99
CA ALA A 84 8.19 2.47 0.74
C ALA A 84 9.24 1.38 0.97
N ALA A 85 9.13 0.29 0.21
CA ALA A 85 10.13 -0.75 0.12
C ALA A 85 11.23 -0.35 -0.86
N SER A 86 12.39 -1.00 -0.77
CA SER A 86 13.52 -0.72 -1.65
C SER A 86 13.31 -1.15 -3.09
N ASP A 87 12.34 -2.03 -3.35
CA ASP A 87 11.97 -2.51 -4.69
C ASP A 87 10.76 -1.76 -5.29
N ASP A 88 10.26 -0.72 -4.61
CA ASP A 88 9.21 0.13 -5.16
C ASP A 88 9.73 1.00 -6.30
N ASN A 89 8.86 1.20 -7.29
CA ASN A 89 9.15 2.03 -8.45
C ASN A 89 9.21 3.51 -8.06
N LEU A 90 10.44 4.02 -7.96
CA LEU A 90 10.70 5.40 -7.59
C LEU A 90 10.06 6.41 -8.56
N ASP A 91 9.98 6.09 -9.86
CA ASP A 91 9.40 7.02 -10.85
C ASP A 91 7.91 7.24 -10.59
N GLU A 92 7.16 6.19 -10.23
CA GLU A 92 5.75 6.32 -9.85
C GLU A 92 5.59 7.10 -8.54
N MET A 93 6.52 6.93 -7.62
CA MET A 93 6.51 7.63 -6.33
C MET A 93 6.78 9.13 -6.50
N LEU A 94 7.72 9.50 -7.37
CA LEU A 94 8.04 10.90 -7.66
C LEU A 94 6.86 11.65 -8.29
N LYS A 95 5.95 10.97 -8.99
CA LYS A 95 4.72 11.59 -9.52
C LYS A 95 3.76 12.05 -8.42
N ILE A 96 3.81 11.39 -7.26
CA ILE A 96 2.88 11.63 -6.14
C ILE A 96 3.54 12.32 -4.93
N ILE A 97 4.87 12.51 -4.94
CA ILE A 97 5.63 13.01 -3.77
C ILE A 97 5.33 14.45 -3.34
N ASN A 98 4.77 15.26 -4.24
CA ASN A 98 4.41 16.66 -3.96
C ASN A 98 2.90 16.88 -4.00
N GLN A 99 2.11 15.81 -3.97
CA GLN A 99 0.65 15.93 -3.96
C GLN A 99 0.15 16.27 -2.55
N PRO A 100 -0.87 17.14 -2.43
CA PRO A 100 -1.49 17.42 -1.14
C PRO A 100 -2.07 16.15 -0.54
N ILE A 101 -1.66 15.82 0.68
CA ILE A 101 -2.18 14.67 1.42
C ILE A 101 -3.45 15.14 2.15
N GLU A 102 -4.57 15.20 1.44
CA GLU A 102 -5.88 15.58 2.01
C GLU A 102 -6.71 14.39 2.48
#